data_AF-A0A286IPV3-F1
#
_entry.id   AF-A0A286IPV3-F1
#
_cell.length_a   1.000
_cell.length_b   1.000
_cell.length_c   1.000
_cell.angle_alpha   90.00
_cell.angle_beta   90.00
_cell.angle_gamma   90.00
#
_symmetry.space_group_name_H-M   'P 1'
#
loop_
_entity.id
_entity.type
_entity.pdbx_description
1 polymer ?
#
loop_
_entity_poly.entity_id
_entity_poly.type
_entity_poly.pdbx_seq_one_letter_code
_entity_poly.pdbx_strand_id
1 'polypeptide(L)'
;MLIGIGGVSRSGKSTLANLLVTYFRRNGKKAIIFHQDDFVFPETEIPKVKGKTDWESPKSIDDQLLLEVVRDFNERFEVVIVEGLFAFSYPALNELYDKRIFVKISKRTFLIRKVMDTRWGYVPTWFVDHIWKSFLKNGNETNIIGDYIRASGEDEFNMDKVLKYLNKANSVTLEDQTK
;
A
#
# COMPACT_ATOMS: atom_id res chain seq x y z
N MET A 1 3.43 -10.81 -11.85
CA MET A 1 3.33 -9.35 -11.75
C MET A 1 3.00 -8.97 -10.32
N LEU A 2 3.89 -8.28 -9.63
CA LEU A 2 3.71 -7.79 -8.27
C LEU A 2 3.35 -6.30 -8.26
N ILE A 3 2.22 -5.96 -7.65
CA ILE A 3 1.70 -4.58 -7.60
C ILE A 3 1.73 -4.09 -6.14
N GLY A 4 2.40 -2.97 -5.90
CA GLY A 4 2.33 -2.25 -4.62
C GLY A 4 1.29 -1.14 -4.65
N ILE A 5 0.44 -1.05 -3.62
CA ILE A 5 -0.59 -0.02 -3.47
C ILE A 5 -0.41 0.70 -2.13
N GLY A 6 0.08 1.93 -2.17
CA GLY A 6 0.32 2.76 -0.99
C GLY A 6 -0.68 3.91 -0.85
N GLY A 7 -0.67 4.56 0.31
CA GLY A 7 -1.50 5.72 0.60
C GLY A 7 -1.97 5.77 2.05
N VAL A 8 -2.47 6.94 2.47
CA VAL A 8 -2.89 7.18 3.85
C VAL A 8 -4.05 6.26 4.29
N SER A 9 -4.23 6.07 5.60
CA SER A 9 -5.41 5.41 6.17
C SER A 9 -6.70 6.01 5.61
N ARG A 10 -7.71 5.16 5.32
CA ARG A 10 -9.01 5.55 4.71
C ARG A 10 -8.95 6.19 3.31
N SER A 11 -7.84 6.04 2.58
CA SER A 11 -7.73 6.54 1.19
C SER A 11 -8.44 5.67 0.15
N GLY A 12 -8.76 4.41 0.45
CA GLY A 12 -9.38 3.48 -0.50
C GLY A 12 -8.44 2.44 -1.11
N LYS A 13 -7.22 2.27 -0.57
CA LYS A 13 -6.24 1.25 -1.00
C LYS A 13 -6.85 -0.15 -1.12
N SER A 14 -7.43 -0.66 -0.03
CA SER A 14 -8.03 -2.00 0.01
C SER A 14 -9.19 -2.13 -0.98
N THR A 15 -9.95 -1.05 -1.22
CA THR A 15 -10.99 -1.03 -2.25
C THR A 15 -10.38 -1.19 -3.65
N LEU A 16 -9.36 -0.40 -3.99
CA LEU A 16 -8.67 -0.52 -5.28
C LEU A 16 -8.03 -1.91 -5.45
N ALA A 17 -7.39 -2.43 -4.41
CA ALA A 17 -6.76 -3.75 -4.41
C ALA A 17 -7.79 -4.86 -4.69
N ASN A 18 -8.97 -4.79 -4.05
CA ASN A 18 -10.07 -5.72 -4.29
C ASN A 18 -10.66 -5.61 -5.70
N LEU A 19 -10.80 -4.39 -6.24
CA LEU A 19 -11.25 -4.16 -7.62
C LEU A 19 -10.26 -4.80 -8.61
N LEU A 20 -8.96 -4.61 -8.39
CA LEU A 20 -7.91 -5.17 -9.25
C LEU A 20 -7.85 -6.70 -9.17
N VAL A 21 -7.87 -7.29 -7.97
CA VAL A 21 -7.86 -8.75 -7.84
C VAL A 21 -9.11 -9.37 -8.45
N THR A 22 -10.29 -8.76 -8.24
CA THR A 22 -11.53 -9.19 -8.90
C THR A 22 -11.40 -9.11 -10.42
N TYR A 23 -10.89 -8.00 -10.94
CA TYR A 23 -10.67 -7.82 -12.38
C TYR A 23 -9.75 -8.92 -12.94
N PHE A 24 -8.58 -9.14 -12.35
CA PHE A 24 -7.64 -10.14 -12.83
C PHE A 24 -8.21 -11.55 -12.78
N ARG A 25 -8.87 -11.93 -11.68
CA ARG A 25 -9.53 -13.24 -11.54
C ARG A 25 -10.61 -13.45 -12.59
N ARG A 26 -11.44 -12.44 -12.85
CA ARG A 26 -12.48 -12.48 -13.91
C ARG A 26 -11.90 -12.62 -15.32
N ASN A 27 -10.65 -12.18 -15.52
CA ASN A 27 -9.92 -12.32 -16.77
C ASN A 27 -8.99 -13.55 -16.77
N GLY A 28 -9.31 -14.57 -15.96
CA GLY A 28 -8.65 -15.87 -15.96
C GLY A 28 -7.28 -15.93 -15.29
N LYS A 29 -6.88 -14.88 -14.55
CA LYS A 29 -5.58 -14.83 -13.86
C LYS A 29 -5.67 -15.34 -12.44
N LYS A 30 -4.68 -16.13 -12.02
CA LYS A 30 -4.49 -16.48 -10.60
C LYS A 30 -3.92 -15.26 -9.86
N ALA A 31 -4.80 -14.53 -9.16
CA ALA A 31 -4.46 -13.32 -8.44
C ALA A 31 -4.72 -13.40 -6.92
N ILE A 32 -3.87 -12.74 -6.11
CA ILE A 32 -4.00 -12.65 -4.65
C ILE A 32 -3.63 -11.25 -4.13
N ILE A 33 -4.18 -10.91 -2.96
CA ILE A 33 -3.95 -9.65 -2.23
C ILE A 33 -3.38 -9.97 -0.86
N PHE A 34 -2.39 -9.19 -0.43
CA PHE A 34 -1.86 -9.13 0.93
C PHE A 34 -2.13 -7.75 1.51
N HIS A 35 -2.81 -7.72 2.66
CA HIS A 35 -3.04 -6.52 3.43
C HIS A 35 -1.90 -6.38 4.44
N GLN A 36 -1.16 -5.26 4.41
CA GLN A 36 -0.07 -5.03 5.35
C GLN A 36 -0.53 -5.09 6.82
N ASP A 37 -1.79 -4.73 7.08
CA ASP A 37 -2.43 -4.81 8.39
C ASP A 37 -2.52 -6.25 8.95
N ASP A 38 -2.38 -7.29 8.10
CA ASP A 38 -2.34 -8.71 8.53
C ASP A 38 -0.96 -9.15 9.03
N PHE A 39 0.06 -8.31 8.88
CA PHE A 39 1.46 -8.58 9.22
C PHE A 39 1.96 -7.71 10.37
N VAL A 40 1.08 -7.33 11.29
CA VAL A 40 1.45 -6.54 12.46
C VAL A 40 2.12 -7.40 13.54
N PHE A 41 3.12 -6.84 14.21
CA PHE A 41 3.67 -7.45 15.43
C PHE A 41 2.61 -7.51 16.55
N PRO A 42 2.77 -8.40 17.54
CA PRO A 42 1.95 -8.36 18.75
C PRO A 42 1.99 -6.99 19.42
N GLU A 43 0.86 -6.54 19.97
CA GLU A 43 0.74 -5.21 20.62
C GLU A 43 1.82 -4.94 21.68
N THR A 44 2.31 -5.98 22.35
CA THR A 44 3.38 -5.90 23.36
C THR A 44 4.74 -5.46 22.79
N GLU A 45 4.97 -5.67 21.50
CA GLU A 45 6.22 -5.36 20.79
C GLU A 45 6.16 -4.02 20.05
N ILE A 46 4.95 -3.48 19.86
CA ILE A 46 4.72 -2.23 19.15
C ILE A 46 5.04 -1.03 20.08
N PRO A 47 5.80 -0.02 19.60
CA PRO A 47 6.10 1.16 20.40
C PRO A 47 4.84 1.92 20.80
N LYS A 48 4.93 2.70 21.89
CA LYS A 48 3.83 3.55 22.34
C LYS A 48 4.07 5.02 21.98
N VAL A 49 3.01 5.70 21.59
CA VAL A 49 2.93 7.16 21.45
C VAL A 49 1.94 7.71 22.47
N LYS A 50 2.41 8.56 23.38
CA LYS A 50 1.60 9.13 24.49
C LYS A 50 0.79 8.06 25.25
N GLY A 51 1.42 6.93 25.54
CA GLY A 51 0.81 5.82 26.29
C GLY A 51 -0.15 4.92 25.51
N LYS A 52 -0.42 5.19 24.23
CA LYS A 52 -1.19 4.31 23.33
C LYS A 52 -0.26 3.57 22.36
N THR A 53 -0.64 2.36 21.97
CA THR A 53 0.04 1.57 20.94
C THR A 53 0.10 2.33 19.61
N ASP A 54 1.29 2.43 19.03
CA ASP A 54 1.55 3.17 17.80
C ASP A 54 1.46 2.26 16.56
N TRP A 55 0.23 1.93 16.18
CA TRP A 55 -0.11 1.21 14.94
C TRP A 55 0.33 1.94 13.66
N GLU A 56 0.68 3.22 13.79
CA GLU A 56 1.10 4.06 12.68
C GLU A 56 2.63 4.16 12.62
N SER A 57 3.37 3.28 13.29
CA SER A 57 4.82 3.19 13.16
C SER A 57 5.17 2.10 12.13
N PRO A 58 6.17 2.29 11.23
CA PRO A 58 6.70 1.19 10.43
C PRO A 58 7.17 0.01 11.28
N LYS A 59 7.61 0.26 12.52
CA LYS A 59 7.98 -0.79 13.49
C LYS A 59 6.80 -1.62 13.99
N SER A 60 5.57 -1.28 13.62
CA SER A 60 4.40 -2.11 13.91
C SER A 60 4.23 -3.26 12.92
N ILE A 61 4.94 -3.23 11.77
CA ILE A 61 4.81 -4.21 10.70
C ILE A 61 6.01 -5.16 10.70
N ASP A 62 5.75 -6.45 10.61
CA ASP A 62 6.75 -7.47 10.28
C ASP A 62 6.98 -7.48 8.76
N ASP A 63 7.74 -6.48 8.29
CA ASP A 63 8.08 -6.34 6.88
C ASP A 63 8.89 -7.52 6.34
N GLN A 64 9.61 -8.24 7.21
CA GLN A 64 10.39 -9.41 6.83
C GLN A 64 9.48 -10.60 6.54
N LEU A 65 8.52 -10.88 7.43
CA LEU A 65 7.49 -11.91 7.18
C LEU A 65 6.66 -11.58 5.93
N LEU A 66 6.25 -10.33 5.77
CA LEU A 66 5.52 -9.89 4.57
C LEU A 66 6.35 -10.13 3.30
N LEU A 67 7.64 -9.77 3.29
CA LEU A 67 8.53 -10.01 2.15
C LEU A 67 8.66 -11.49 1.82
N GLU A 68 8.84 -12.35 2.82
CA GLU A 68 8.97 -13.81 2.64
C GLU A 68 7.70 -14.42 2.04
N VAL A 69 6.53 -14.08 2.60
CA VAL A 69 5.24 -14.55 2.08
C VAL A 69 5.00 -14.03 0.66
N VAL A 70 5.28 -12.76 0.39
CA VAL A 70 5.13 -12.19 -0.96
C VAL A 70 6.00 -12.91 -1.97
N ARG A 71 7.26 -13.25 -1.63
CA ARG A 71 8.16 -14.01 -2.51
C ARG A 71 7.59 -15.39 -2.84
N ASP A 72 7.19 -16.16 -1.82
CA ASP A 72 6.60 -17.50 -2.00
C ASP A 72 5.33 -17.47 -2.87
N PHE A 73 4.49 -16.44 -2.70
CA PHE A 73 3.28 -16.31 -3.52
C PHE A 73 3.56 -15.76 -4.93
N ASN A 74 4.59 -14.94 -5.12
CA ASN A 74 4.95 -14.42 -6.44
C ASN A 74 5.44 -15.52 -7.41
N GLU A 75 5.94 -16.65 -6.89
CA GLU A 75 6.29 -17.82 -7.72
C GLU A 75 5.05 -18.62 -8.17
N ARG A 76 3.93 -18.51 -7.46
CA ARG A 76 2.75 -19.39 -7.64
C ARG A 76 1.52 -18.66 -8.20
N PHE A 77 1.54 -17.33 -8.24
CA PHE A 77 0.44 -16.48 -8.68
C PHE A 77 0.91 -15.58 -9.83
N GLU A 78 0.04 -15.41 -10.82
CA GLU A 78 0.34 -14.53 -11.96
C GLU A 78 0.29 -13.06 -11.56
N VAL A 79 -0.57 -12.71 -10.59
CA VAL A 79 -0.67 -11.37 -10.03
C VAL A 79 -0.69 -11.44 -8.50
N VAL A 80 0.24 -10.74 -7.88
CA VAL A 80 0.26 -10.52 -6.43
C VAL A 80 0.10 -9.03 -6.19
N ILE A 81 -0.78 -8.66 -5.26
CA ILE A 81 -0.98 -7.26 -4.87
C ILE A 81 -0.67 -7.12 -3.39
N VAL A 82 0.13 -6.13 -3.03
CA VAL A 82 0.39 -5.75 -1.64
C VAL A 82 -0.15 -4.35 -1.44
N GLU A 83 -0.97 -4.17 -0.40
CA GLU A 83 -1.53 -2.85 -0.07
C GLU A 83 -1.32 -2.51 1.39
N GLY A 84 -0.99 -1.25 1.68
CA GLY A 84 -0.67 -0.84 3.04
C GLY A 84 -0.33 0.63 3.18
N LEU A 85 -0.36 1.14 4.41
CA LEU A 85 0.09 2.49 4.72
C LEU A 85 1.59 2.65 4.44
N PHE A 86 2.37 1.61 4.71
CA PHE A 86 3.82 1.53 4.58
C PHE A 86 4.25 0.60 3.45
N ALA A 87 3.39 0.38 2.44
CA ALA A 87 3.68 -0.53 1.33
C ALA A 87 5.00 -0.21 0.62
N PHE A 88 5.45 1.05 0.66
CA PHE A 88 6.67 1.52 0.01
C PHE A 88 7.81 1.84 0.99
N SER A 89 7.63 1.59 2.29
CA SER A 89 8.59 1.99 3.32
C SER A 89 9.75 1.02 3.49
N TYR A 90 9.55 -0.26 3.16
CA TYR A 90 10.59 -1.29 3.24
C TYR A 90 11.29 -1.45 1.88
N PRO A 91 12.59 -1.10 1.74
CA PRO A 91 13.25 -1.05 0.43
C PRO A 91 13.22 -2.38 -0.33
N ALA A 92 13.47 -3.50 0.34
CA ALA A 92 13.51 -4.82 -0.29
C ALA A 92 12.16 -5.24 -0.89
N LEU A 93 11.05 -4.85 -0.25
CA LEU A 93 9.71 -5.08 -0.79
C LEU A 93 9.41 -4.09 -1.93
N ASN A 94 9.82 -2.84 -1.78
CA ASN A 94 9.61 -1.80 -2.79
C ASN A 94 10.32 -2.13 -4.10
N GLU A 95 11.57 -2.60 -4.07
CA GLU A 95 12.34 -3.04 -5.24
C GLU A 95 11.68 -4.22 -5.97
N LEU A 96 10.95 -5.07 -5.25
CA LEU A 96 10.29 -6.25 -5.82
C LEU A 96 9.06 -5.89 -6.67
N TYR A 97 8.46 -4.71 -6.47
CA TYR A 97 7.26 -4.32 -7.21
C TYR A 97 7.54 -4.09 -8.71
N ASP A 98 6.74 -4.74 -9.55
CA ASP A 98 6.68 -4.45 -10.99
C ASP A 98 5.93 -3.14 -11.28
N LYS A 99 4.89 -2.87 -10.49
CA LYS A 99 3.97 -1.72 -10.65
C LYS A 99 3.64 -1.11 -9.30
N ARG A 100 3.52 0.21 -9.25
CA ARG A 100 3.25 0.96 -8.02
C ARG A 100 2.10 1.95 -8.24
N ILE A 101 1.12 1.90 -7.35
CA ILE A 101 -0.03 2.81 -7.36
C ILE A 101 -0.08 3.53 -6.00
N PHE A 102 -0.15 4.85 -6.04
CA PHE A 102 -0.32 5.66 -4.85
C PHE A 102 -1.74 6.25 -4.81
N VAL A 103 -2.52 5.83 -3.82
CA VAL A 103 -3.89 6.33 -3.61
C VAL A 103 -3.85 7.62 -2.80
N LYS A 104 -4.17 8.72 -3.46
CA LYS A 104 -4.09 10.07 -2.89
C LYS A 104 -5.47 10.57 -2.49
N ILE A 105 -5.54 11.11 -1.27
CA ILE A 105 -6.65 11.93 -0.79
C ILE A 105 -6.08 13.17 -0.09
N SER A 106 -6.85 14.25 -0.02
CA SER A 106 -6.47 15.44 0.74
C SER A 106 -6.50 15.19 2.26
N LYS A 107 -5.76 16.00 3.03
CA LYS A 107 -5.82 15.98 4.51
C LYS A 107 -7.26 16.16 5.00
N ARG A 108 -8.04 17.03 4.34
CA ARG A 108 -9.45 17.28 4.67
C ARG A 108 -10.28 16.01 4.53
N THR A 109 -10.18 15.34 3.37
CA THR A 109 -10.88 14.08 3.12
C THR A 109 -10.46 13.00 4.12
N PHE A 110 -9.17 12.90 4.43
CA PHE A 110 -8.66 11.98 5.46
C PHE A 110 -9.31 12.24 6.82
N LEU A 111 -9.31 13.49 7.30
CA LEU A 111 -9.89 13.86 8.59
C LEU A 111 -11.37 13.51 8.66
N ILE A 112 -12.16 13.83 7.62
CA ILE A 112 -13.59 13.50 7.55
C ILE A 112 -13.80 11.99 7.62
N ARG A 113 -13.09 11.22 6.78
CA ARG A 113 -13.24 9.76 6.72
C ARG A 113 -12.74 9.04 7.96
N LYS A 114 -11.77 9.61 8.69
CA LYS A 114 -11.23 9.05 9.92
C LYS A 114 -12.12 9.34 11.12
N VAL A 115 -12.75 10.51 11.18
CA VAL A 115 -13.76 10.82 12.22
C VAL A 115 -14.97 9.88 12.12
N MET A 116 -15.35 9.47 10.91
CA MET A 116 -16.43 8.51 10.68
C MET A 116 -16.01 7.03 10.88
N ASP A 117 -14.74 6.74 11.19
CA ASP A 117 -14.22 5.39 11.34
C ASP A 117 -14.40 4.88 12.77
N THR A 118 -15.46 4.09 13.01
CA THR A 118 -15.84 3.60 14.35
C THR A 118 -15.29 2.21 14.68
N ARG A 119 -14.51 1.59 13.78
CA ARG A 119 -14.00 0.21 13.92
C ARG A 119 -13.20 -0.04 15.20
N TRP A 120 -12.51 0.99 15.69
CA TRP A 120 -11.58 0.92 16.81
C TRP A 120 -12.05 1.71 18.03
N GLY A 121 -13.35 2.02 18.09
CA GLY A 121 -13.91 2.89 19.13
C GLY A 121 -13.41 4.34 19.01
N TYR A 122 -13.35 5.04 20.14
CA TYR A 122 -12.95 6.45 20.17
C TYR A 122 -11.45 6.63 19.92
N VAL A 123 -11.11 7.32 18.82
CA VAL A 123 -9.74 7.73 18.49
C VAL A 123 -9.56 9.22 18.84
N PRO A 124 -8.66 9.57 19.78
CA PRO A 124 -8.40 10.96 20.13
C PRO A 124 -7.93 11.79 18.94
N THR A 125 -8.32 13.07 18.90
CA THR A 125 -7.90 14.01 17.84
C THR A 125 -6.39 14.10 17.65
N TRP A 126 -5.62 14.05 18.75
CA TRP A 126 -4.17 14.04 18.68
C TRP A 126 -3.61 12.79 17.99
N PHE A 127 -4.29 11.64 18.09
CA PHE A 127 -3.89 10.39 17.44
C PHE A 127 -4.26 10.44 15.95
N VAL A 128 -5.39 11.06 15.59
CA VAL A 128 -5.72 11.35 14.18
C VAL A 128 -4.66 12.23 13.51
N ASP A 129 -4.15 13.25 14.20
CA ASP A 129 -3.03 14.05 13.69
C ASP A 129 -1.72 13.26 13.64
N HIS A 130 -1.47 12.36 14.61
CA HIS A 130 -0.33 11.44 14.61
C HIS A 130 -0.34 10.51 13.38
N ILE A 131 -1.49 9.92 13.04
CA ILE A 131 -1.68 9.12 11.82
C ILE A 131 -1.24 9.91 10.58
N TRP A 132 -1.71 11.15 10.43
CA TRP A 132 -1.35 11.99 9.28
C TRP A 132 0.14 12.31 9.26
N LYS A 133 0.74 12.64 10.41
CA LYS A 133 2.18 12.93 10.53
C LYS A 133 3.03 11.71 10.20
N SER A 134 2.63 10.53 10.66
CA SER A 134 3.34 9.31 10.33
C SER A 134 3.22 8.98 8.85
N PHE A 135 2.05 9.13 8.25
CA PHE A 135 1.88 9.00 6.81
C PHE A 135 2.84 9.92 6.04
N LEU A 136 2.90 11.21 6.40
CA LEU A 136 3.82 12.16 5.77
C LEU A 136 5.29 11.80 5.95
N LYS A 137 5.65 11.08 7.01
CA LYS A 137 7.04 10.69 7.27
C LYS A 137 7.41 9.37 6.59
N ASN A 138 6.51 8.39 6.65
CA ASN A 138 6.85 6.99 6.40
C ASN A 138 6.04 6.38 5.26
N GLY A 139 4.78 6.78 5.06
CA GLY A 139 3.85 6.15 4.12
C GLY A 139 3.57 6.96 2.85
N ASN A 140 4.27 8.07 2.67
CA ASN A 140 4.07 8.97 1.55
C ASN A 140 4.69 8.40 0.25
N GLU A 141 4.52 9.13 -0.86
CA GLU A 141 5.05 8.74 -2.17
C GLU A 141 6.57 8.99 -2.36
N THR A 142 7.27 9.67 -1.44
CA THR A 142 8.71 9.93 -1.55
C THR A 142 9.56 8.68 -1.35
N ASN A 143 9.01 7.65 -0.73
CA ASN A 143 9.70 6.38 -0.53
C ASN A 143 9.57 5.44 -1.74
N ILE A 144 8.78 5.80 -2.76
CA ILE A 144 8.55 4.96 -3.94
C ILE A 144 9.82 4.88 -4.80
N ILE A 145 10.25 3.65 -5.13
CA ILE A 145 11.39 3.40 -6.02
C ILE A 145 10.86 3.10 -7.42
N GLY A 146 11.19 3.93 -8.41
CA GLY A 146 10.76 3.74 -9.80
C GLY A 146 9.39 4.34 -10.15
N ASP A 147 8.89 4.02 -11.35
CA ASP A 147 7.68 4.62 -11.90
C ASP A 147 6.41 4.21 -11.14
N TYR A 148 5.54 5.18 -10.88
CA TYR A 148 4.23 4.97 -10.27
C TYR A 148 3.16 5.87 -10.86
N ILE A 149 1.89 5.53 -10.63
CA ILE A 149 0.76 6.43 -10.90
C ILE A 149 0.06 6.84 -9.61
N ARG A 150 -0.53 8.04 -9.65
CA ARG A 150 -1.49 8.49 -8.64
C ARG A 150 -2.90 8.13 -9.07
N ALA A 151 -3.63 7.46 -8.17
CA ALA A 151 -5.07 7.24 -8.25
C ALA A 151 -5.76 8.16 -7.22
N SER A 152 -6.81 8.88 -7.63
CA SER A 152 -7.63 9.64 -6.68
C SER A 152 -8.44 8.65 -5.85
N GLY A 153 -8.36 8.76 -4.53
CA GLY A 153 -9.25 8.06 -3.61
C GLY A 153 -10.43 8.92 -3.16
N GLU A 154 -10.58 10.14 -3.69
CA GLU A 154 -11.67 11.05 -3.31
C GLU A 154 -13.00 10.66 -3.97
N ASP A 155 -12.93 10.10 -5.18
CA ASP A 155 -14.06 9.69 -6.01
C ASP A 155 -13.93 8.22 -6.42
N GLU A 156 -14.82 7.75 -7.31
CA GLU A 156 -14.68 6.44 -7.94
C GLU A 156 -13.34 6.33 -8.69
N PHE A 157 -12.68 5.17 -8.54
CA PHE A 157 -11.40 4.94 -9.20
C PHE A 157 -11.58 4.90 -10.72
N ASN A 158 -10.78 5.72 -11.43
CA ASN A 158 -10.66 5.62 -12.89
C ASN A 158 -9.90 4.34 -13.25
N MET A 159 -10.64 3.23 -13.40
CA MET A 159 -10.08 1.92 -13.67
C MET A 159 -9.40 1.84 -15.03
N ASP A 160 -9.89 2.54 -16.05
CA ASP A 160 -9.25 2.56 -17.38
C ASP A 160 -7.82 3.10 -17.32
N LYS A 161 -7.61 4.20 -16.58
CA LYS A 161 -6.28 4.77 -16.35
C LYS A 161 -5.37 3.79 -15.59
N VAL A 162 -5.90 3.15 -14.55
CA VAL A 162 -5.13 2.19 -13.74
C VAL A 162 -4.74 0.98 -14.59
N LEU A 163 -5.68 0.37 -15.31
CA LEU A 163 -5.43 -0.79 -16.16
C LEU A 163 -4.49 -0.45 -17.33
N LYS A 164 -4.61 0.74 -17.93
CA LYS A 164 -3.67 1.20 -18.96
C LYS A 164 -2.23 1.29 -18.44
N TYR A 165 -2.03 1.74 -17.20
CA TYR A 165 -0.71 1.75 -16.56
C TYR A 165 -0.20 0.33 -16.29
N LEU A 166 -1.05 -0.54 -15.75
CA LEU A 166 -0.67 -1.93 -15.43
C LEU A 166 -0.31 -2.74 -16.68
N ASN A 167 -0.97 -2.48 -17.81
CA ASN A 167 -0.71 -3.15 -19.09
C ASN A 167 0.47 -2.56 -19.88
N LYS A 168 1.02 -1.41 -19.48
CA LYS A 168 2.18 -0.82 -20.15
C LYS A 168 3.40 -1.71 -19.85
N ALA A 169 4.09 -2.19 -20.89
CA ALA A 169 5.35 -2.92 -20.71
C ALA A 169 6.33 -2.07 -19.86
N ASN A 170 7.08 -2.71 -18.97
CA ASN A 170 8.18 -2.05 -18.30
C ASN A 170 9.20 -1.67 -19.38
N SER A 171 9.50 -0.37 -19.51
CA SER A 171 10.58 0.08 -20.38
C SER A 171 11.87 -0.53 -19.84
N VAL A 172 12.37 -1.56 -20.53
CA VAL A 172 13.70 -2.10 -20.30
C VAL A 172 14.67 -0.97 -20.63
N THR A 173 15.40 -0.48 -19.63
CA THR A 173 16.64 0.26 -19.88
C THR A 173 17.62 -0.74 -20.47
N LEU A 174 17.62 -0.83 -21.80
CA LEU A 174 18.75 -1.35 -22.54
C LEU A 174 19.81 -0.24 -22.49
N GLU A 175 20.60 -0.21 -21.41
CA GLU A 175 21.92 0.40 -21.44
C GLU A 175 22.95 -0.73 -21.50
N ASP A 176 23.44 -0.91 -22.74
CA ASP A 176 24.76 -1.37 -23.15
C ASP A 176 25.23 -2.80 -22.79
N GLN A 177 24.85 -3.73 -23.67
CA GLN A 177 25.88 -4.54 -24.33
C GLN A 177 26.37 -3.77 -25.56
N THR A 178 27.51 -3.06 -25.47
CA THR A 178 28.58 -2.97 -26.50
C THR A 178 29.65 -1.95 -26.10
N LYS A 179 30.70 -2.42 -25.42
CA LYS A 179 32.12 -2.20 -25.79
C LYS A 179 33.04 -2.94 -24.82
#